data_AF-K2DR93-F1
#
_entry.id   AF-K2DR93-F1
#
_cell.length_a   1.000
_cell.length_b   1.000
_cell.length_c   1.000
_cell.angle_alpha   90.00
_cell.angle_beta   90.00
_cell.angle_gamma   90.00
#
_symmetry.space_group_name_H-M   'P 1'
#
loop_
_entity.id
_entity.type
_entity.pdbx_description
1 polymer ?
#
loop_
_entity_poly.entity_id
_entity_poly.type
_entity_poly.pdbx_seq_one_letter_code
_entity_poly.pdbx_strand_id
1 'polypeptide(L)'
;MRSRRKKSGRSIKKPLNLSKTVLEYVRGKRYTPSTLSELSQQLNIPSAHTHIFKQTLDDLVEKGEIVLNQTKYRSPISNQLKTGTINVLPKGFGFVRVDKGADVFIPRPHLKGAVDGDTVEVEILAEASPKGPEGKVVAILKRSRTHLAGTILRKIKKHYIAYAPLLGVEKPVQVHSKLELEEGDRVICQVKTWKNKEGLVDAEVTRNIGNISDPSIDIQAAVEEFELPDGFTQEAIDEAKQYG
;
A
#
# COMPACT_ATOMS: atom_id res chain seq x y z
N MET A 1 -13.54 18.92 -74.77
CA MET A 1 -14.75 18.42 -74.10
C MET A 1 -14.37 17.68 -72.82
N ARG A 2 -15.16 17.94 -71.77
CA ARG A 2 -15.22 17.38 -70.40
C ARG A 2 -14.59 16.01 -70.14
N SER A 3 -13.96 15.85 -68.97
CA SER A 3 -14.50 14.98 -67.91
C SER A 3 -13.76 15.13 -66.57
N ARG A 4 -14.48 15.63 -65.55
CA ARG A 4 -14.11 15.59 -64.13
C ARG A 4 -14.09 14.14 -63.65
N ARG A 5 -13.02 13.69 -62.98
CA ARG A 5 -13.08 12.50 -62.12
C ARG A 5 -13.01 12.91 -60.65
N LYS A 6 -14.13 12.65 -59.97
CA LYS A 6 -14.45 12.93 -58.57
C LYS A 6 -13.42 12.29 -57.61
N LYS A 7 -12.93 13.06 -56.64
CA LYS A 7 -12.31 12.53 -55.41
C LYS A 7 -13.42 11.81 -54.61
N SER A 8 -13.29 10.50 -54.46
CA SER A 8 -14.15 9.70 -53.59
C SER A 8 -13.80 10.00 -52.13
N GLY A 9 -14.69 10.68 -51.43
CA GLY A 9 -14.59 10.87 -49.98
C GLY A 9 -14.59 9.51 -49.28
N ARG A 10 -13.55 9.24 -48.48
CA ARG A 10 -13.56 8.14 -47.52
C ARG A 10 -14.56 8.48 -46.43
N SER A 11 -15.63 7.70 -46.38
CA SER A 11 -16.63 7.70 -45.31
C SER A 11 -15.94 7.52 -43.95
N ILE A 12 -16.05 8.52 -43.08
CA ILE A 12 -15.64 8.43 -41.68
C ILE A 12 -16.69 7.56 -41.00
N LYS A 13 -16.30 6.35 -40.59
CA LYS A 13 -17.12 5.51 -39.71
C LYS A 13 -17.35 6.29 -38.41
N LYS A 14 -18.58 6.72 -38.16
CA LYS A 14 -19.00 7.24 -36.84
C LYS A 14 -18.60 6.22 -35.78
N PRO A 15 -17.83 6.58 -34.73
CA PRO A 15 -17.66 5.67 -33.61
C PRO A 15 -19.00 5.58 -32.88
N LEU A 16 -19.59 4.38 -32.90
CA LEU A 16 -20.60 3.96 -31.95
C LEU A 16 -20.06 4.25 -30.53
N ASN A 17 -20.74 5.15 -29.81
CA ASN A 17 -20.51 5.59 -28.43
C ASN A 17 -19.23 6.41 -28.13
N LEU A 18 -19.33 7.73 -28.34
CA LEU A 18 -18.39 8.75 -27.84
C LEU A 18 -18.15 8.61 -26.32
N SER A 19 -19.20 8.38 -25.53
CA SER A 19 -19.11 8.16 -24.08
C SER A 19 -18.20 6.98 -23.73
N LYS A 20 -18.33 5.85 -24.43
CA LYS A 20 -17.49 4.67 -24.20
C LYS A 20 -16.01 4.95 -24.53
N THR A 21 -15.76 5.67 -25.62
CA THR A 21 -14.41 6.06 -26.04
C THR A 21 -13.76 6.97 -24.99
N VAL A 22 -14.50 7.94 -24.46
CA VAL A 22 -14.03 8.82 -23.37
C VAL A 22 -13.68 8.00 -22.13
N LEU A 23 -14.56 7.07 -21.73
CA LEU A 23 -14.33 6.26 -20.53
C LEU A 23 -13.11 5.35 -20.66
N GLU A 24 -12.94 4.68 -21.81
CA GLU A 24 -11.75 3.86 -22.07
C GLU A 24 -10.48 4.69 -22.07
N TYR A 25 -10.54 5.91 -22.60
CA TYR A 25 -9.40 6.82 -22.64
C TYR A 25 -9.03 7.35 -21.24
N VAL A 26 -10.02 7.84 -20.49
CA VAL A 26 -9.85 8.42 -19.15
C VAL A 26 -9.46 7.35 -18.11
N ARG A 27 -9.87 6.09 -18.28
CA ARG A 27 -9.44 4.94 -17.46
C ARG A 27 -8.12 4.32 -17.92
N GLY A 28 -7.51 4.82 -19.00
CA GLY A 28 -6.28 4.26 -19.54
C GLY A 28 -5.08 4.41 -18.61
N LYS A 29 -4.20 3.39 -18.58
CA LYS A 29 -2.99 3.35 -17.71
C LYS A 29 -1.98 4.49 -17.91
N ARG A 30 -2.13 5.32 -18.94
CA ARG A 30 -1.24 6.47 -19.22
C ARG A 30 -2.00 7.78 -19.24
N TYR A 31 -3.25 7.78 -18.79
CA TYR A 31 -4.06 8.97 -18.77
C TYR A 31 -3.61 9.92 -17.65
N THR A 32 -3.40 11.18 -18.00
CA THR A 32 -3.21 12.27 -17.05
C THR A 32 -4.44 13.17 -17.08
N PRO A 33 -4.90 13.71 -15.93
CA PRO A 33 -6.04 14.62 -15.92
C PRO A 33 -5.88 15.76 -16.92
N SER A 34 -6.84 15.87 -17.83
CA SER A 34 -6.75 16.73 -19.00
C SER A 34 -7.93 17.66 -19.14
N THR A 35 -7.69 18.84 -19.72
CA THR A 35 -8.73 19.84 -19.97
C THR A 35 -9.64 19.44 -21.14
N LEU A 36 -10.78 20.12 -21.31
CA LEU A 36 -11.65 19.94 -22.48
C LEU A 36 -10.87 20.06 -23.80
N SER A 37 -9.98 21.05 -23.89
CA SER A 37 -9.16 21.30 -25.09
C SER A 37 -8.18 20.16 -25.36
N GLU A 38 -7.46 19.73 -24.33
CA GLU A 38 -6.50 18.63 -24.42
C GLU A 38 -7.19 17.31 -24.81
N LEU A 39 -8.32 16.99 -24.17
CA LEU A 39 -9.11 15.79 -24.51
C LEU A 39 -9.66 15.86 -25.93
N SER A 40 -10.12 17.03 -26.38
CA SER A 40 -10.60 17.22 -27.75
C SER A 40 -9.49 16.98 -28.77
N GLN A 41 -8.27 17.47 -28.50
CA GLN A 41 -7.11 17.24 -29.36
C GLN A 41 -6.69 15.77 -29.35
N GLN A 42 -6.58 15.16 -28.17
CA GLN A 42 -6.13 13.78 -28.01
C GLN A 42 -7.09 12.76 -28.65
N LEU A 43 -8.40 13.01 -28.58
CA LEU A 43 -9.43 12.18 -29.19
C LEU A 43 -9.77 12.59 -30.64
N ASN A 44 -9.03 13.55 -31.22
CA ASN A 44 -9.25 14.07 -32.57
C ASN A 44 -10.69 14.54 -32.83
N ILE A 45 -11.29 15.24 -31.86
CA ILE A 45 -12.63 15.81 -31.96
C ILE A 45 -12.56 17.07 -32.83
N PRO A 46 -13.29 17.14 -33.96
CA PRO A 46 -13.36 18.35 -34.77
C PRO A 46 -13.95 19.53 -33.99
N SER A 47 -13.48 20.74 -34.24
CA SER A 47 -13.95 21.96 -33.56
C SER A 47 -15.46 22.19 -33.70
N ALA A 48 -16.07 21.75 -34.80
CA ALA A 48 -17.52 21.79 -35.03
C ALA A 48 -18.31 20.90 -34.05
N HIS A 49 -17.67 19.92 -33.41
CA HIS A 49 -18.29 18.96 -32.50
C HIS A 49 -17.90 19.15 -31.04
N THR A 50 -17.11 20.20 -30.71
CA THR A 50 -16.69 20.48 -29.33
C THR A 50 -17.88 20.66 -28.38
N HIS A 51 -18.98 21.26 -28.85
CA HIS A 51 -20.19 21.42 -28.05
C HIS A 51 -20.82 20.07 -27.65
N ILE A 52 -20.94 19.15 -28.61
CA ILE A 52 -21.47 17.79 -28.39
C ILE A 52 -20.54 16.99 -27.47
N PHE A 53 -19.23 17.15 -27.64
CA PHE A 53 -18.24 16.52 -26.78
C PHE A 53 -18.30 17.04 -25.35
N LYS A 54 -18.47 18.34 -25.16
CA LYS A 54 -18.68 18.94 -23.84
C LYS A 54 -19.94 18.38 -23.17
N GLN A 55 -21.07 18.34 -23.87
CA GLN A 55 -22.30 17.72 -23.34
C GLN A 55 -22.07 16.26 -22.92
N THR A 56 -21.33 15.49 -23.72
CA THR A 56 -21.01 14.10 -23.37
C THR A 56 -20.17 14.00 -22.10
N LEU A 57 -19.21 14.90 -21.90
CA LEU A 57 -18.42 14.97 -20.67
C LEU A 57 -19.28 15.39 -19.48
N ASP A 58 -20.13 16.40 -19.65
CA ASP A 58 -21.04 16.87 -18.62
C ASP A 58 -22.00 15.75 -18.18
N ASP A 59 -22.57 14.98 -19.12
CA ASP A 59 -23.39 13.79 -18.83
C ASP A 59 -22.63 12.71 -18.05
N LEU A 60 -21.35 12.49 -18.38
CA LEU A 60 -20.50 11.51 -17.69
C LEU A 60 -20.11 11.97 -16.29
N VAL A 61 -19.93 13.29 -16.10
CA VAL A 61 -19.74 13.90 -14.77
C VAL A 61 -21.00 13.75 -13.93
N GLU A 62 -22.17 14.04 -14.51
CA GLU A 62 -23.47 13.90 -13.84
C GLU A 62 -23.75 12.45 -13.43
N LYS A 63 -23.39 11.48 -14.28
CA LYS A 63 -23.47 10.05 -13.97
C LYS A 63 -22.39 9.56 -12.99
N GLY A 64 -21.45 10.41 -12.59
CA GLY A 64 -20.34 10.05 -11.72
C GLY A 64 -19.32 9.10 -12.35
N GLU A 65 -19.35 8.92 -13.68
CA GLU A 65 -18.43 8.04 -14.40
C GLU A 65 -17.09 8.68 -14.71
N ILE A 66 -17.00 10.01 -14.64
CA ILE A 66 -15.78 10.83 -14.61
C ILE A 66 -15.96 11.97 -13.60
N VAL A 67 -14.87 12.60 -13.17
CA VAL A 67 -14.88 13.73 -12.25
C VAL A 67 -14.23 14.94 -12.91
N LEU A 68 -14.89 16.09 -12.84
CA LEU A 68 -14.30 17.38 -13.20
C LEU A 68 -13.73 18.04 -11.94
N ASN A 69 -12.41 18.20 -11.90
CA ASN A 69 -11.74 18.96 -10.84
C ASN A 69 -11.11 20.22 -11.44
N GLN A 70 -11.57 21.40 -10.99
CA GLN A 70 -11.26 22.70 -11.58
C GLN A 70 -11.60 22.74 -13.08
N THR A 71 -10.62 22.43 -13.94
CA THR A 71 -10.75 22.44 -15.40
C THR A 71 -10.38 21.12 -16.05
N LYS A 72 -10.00 20.11 -15.25
CA LYS A 72 -9.46 18.83 -15.72
C LYS A 72 -10.40 17.69 -15.40
N TYR A 73 -10.68 16.88 -16.41
CA TYR A 73 -11.44 15.65 -16.27
C TYR A 73 -10.52 14.52 -15.82
N ARG A 74 -11.04 13.61 -15.01
CA ARG A 74 -10.33 12.40 -14.56
C ARG A 74 -11.30 11.25 -14.32
N SER A 75 -10.77 10.03 -14.29
CA SER A 75 -11.56 8.89 -13.81
C SER A 75 -11.99 9.18 -12.37
N PRO A 76 -13.19 8.74 -11.95
CA PRO A 76 -13.55 8.73 -10.55
C PRO A 76 -12.47 7.94 -9.82
N ILE A 77 -12.08 8.42 -8.64
CA ILE A 77 -11.23 7.62 -7.76
C ILE A 77 -12.02 6.33 -7.57
N SER A 78 -11.48 5.21 -8.04
CA SER A 78 -12.11 3.95 -7.77
C SER A 78 -11.97 3.77 -6.27
N ASN A 79 -13.04 3.94 -5.50
CA ASN A 79 -13.12 3.46 -4.12
C ASN A 79 -13.10 1.92 -4.08
N GLN A 80 -12.38 1.28 -5.01
CA GLN A 80 -12.06 -0.12 -5.00
C GLN A 80 -11.20 -0.35 -3.77
N LEU A 81 -11.86 -0.83 -2.73
CA LEU A 81 -11.20 -1.42 -1.59
C LEU A 81 -10.67 -2.79 -2.03
N LYS A 82 -9.38 -3.01 -1.79
CA LYS A 82 -8.75 -4.31 -1.96
C LYS A 82 -8.20 -4.77 -0.63
N THR A 83 -8.26 -6.07 -0.38
CA THR A 83 -7.59 -6.69 0.76
C THR A 83 -6.32 -7.36 0.29
N GLY A 84 -5.29 -7.34 1.13
CA GLY A 84 -4.03 -7.98 0.84
C GLY A 84 -3.07 -7.97 2.02
N THR A 85 -1.91 -8.58 1.82
CA THR A 85 -0.83 -8.57 2.81
C THR A 85 0.15 -7.45 2.45
N ILE A 86 0.48 -6.60 3.43
CA ILE A 86 1.44 -5.52 3.23
C ILE A 86 2.87 -5.99 3.48
N ASN A 87 3.78 -5.61 2.60
CA ASN A 87 5.21 -5.65 2.81
C ASN A 87 5.71 -4.23 3.05
N VAL A 88 6.28 -3.95 4.23
CA VAL A 88 6.79 -2.63 4.60
C VAL A 88 8.31 -2.63 4.53
N LEU A 89 8.87 -1.71 3.74
CA LEU A 89 10.31 -1.60 3.56
C LEU A 89 10.93 -0.65 4.59
N PRO A 90 12.23 -0.81 4.93
CA PRO A 90 12.94 0.06 5.89
C PRO A 90 12.90 1.55 5.52
N LYS A 91 12.72 1.85 4.23
CA LYS A 91 12.50 3.20 3.71
C LYS A 91 11.09 3.73 4.00
N GLY A 92 10.30 3.11 4.88
CA GLY A 92 9.05 3.62 5.41
C GLY A 92 7.85 3.62 4.46
N PHE A 93 7.95 3.01 3.28
CA PHE A 93 6.84 2.79 2.35
C PHE A 93 6.62 1.29 2.17
N GLY A 94 5.49 0.89 1.60
CA GLY A 94 5.17 -0.53 1.43
C GLY A 94 4.48 -0.86 0.12
N PHE A 95 4.30 -2.16 -0.10
CA PHE A 95 3.49 -2.70 -1.19
C PHE A 95 2.47 -3.66 -0.61
N VAL A 96 1.23 -3.60 -1.08
CA VAL A 96 0.18 -4.55 -0.70
C VAL A 96 -0.01 -5.55 -1.82
N ARG A 97 0.29 -6.81 -1.53
CA ARG A 97 -0.02 -7.94 -2.41
C ARG A 97 -1.48 -8.29 -2.27
N VAL A 98 -2.24 -8.07 -3.33
CA VAL A 98 -3.67 -8.35 -3.42
C VAL A 98 -3.88 -9.67 -4.17
N ASP A 99 -4.96 -10.39 -3.87
CA ASP A 99 -5.21 -11.73 -4.46
C ASP A 99 -5.29 -11.71 -5.99
N LYS A 100 -5.78 -10.61 -6.57
CA LYS A 100 -5.93 -10.44 -8.02
C LYS A 100 -5.47 -9.05 -8.45
N GLY A 101 -4.43 -9.03 -9.28
CA GLY A 101 -3.91 -7.83 -9.94
C GLY A 101 -2.45 -7.57 -9.61
N ALA A 102 -2.02 -6.34 -9.87
CA ALA A 102 -0.69 -5.88 -9.50
C ALA A 102 -0.64 -5.44 -8.03
N ASP A 103 0.54 -5.54 -7.44
CA ASP A 103 0.82 -5.02 -6.10
C ASP A 103 0.54 -3.52 -6.03
N VAL A 104 -0.03 -3.08 -4.91
CA VAL A 104 -0.42 -1.69 -4.68
C VAL A 104 0.68 -0.99 -3.90
N PHE A 105 1.28 0.04 -4.47
CA PHE A 105 2.25 0.88 -3.79
C PHE A 105 1.56 1.77 -2.74
N ILE A 106 2.08 1.75 -1.51
CA ILE A 106 1.61 2.55 -0.38
C ILE A 106 2.73 3.51 0.07
N PRO A 107 2.58 4.83 -0.17
CA PRO A 107 3.50 5.85 0.33
C PRO A 107 3.58 5.89 1.87
N ARG A 108 4.68 6.41 2.43
CA ARG A 108 4.87 6.49 3.91
C ARG A 108 3.68 7.11 4.66
N PRO A 109 3.12 8.27 4.23
CA PRO A 109 2.02 8.91 4.95
C PRO A 109 0.73 8.08 4.95
N HIS A 110 0.63 7.10 4.05
CA HIS A 110 -0.58 6.32 3.79
C HIS A 110 -0.54 4.90 4.38
N LEU A 111 0.49 4.55 5.14
CA LEU A 111 0.60 3.24 5.81
C LEU A 111 -0.37 3.04 6.98
N LYS A 112 -0.91 4.12 7.57
CA LYS A 112 -1.82 4.07 8.74
C LYS A 112 -1.30 3.23 9.92
N GLY A 113 0.02 3.12 10.09
CA GLY A 113 0.62 2.31 11.15
C GLY A 113 0.53 0.79 10.93
N ALA A 114 0.30 0.36 9.69
CA ALA A 114 0.52 -1.02 9.29
C ALA A 114 2.01 -1.36 9.39
N VAL A 115 2.29 -2.58 9.83
CA VAL A 115 3.64 -3.15 9.91
C VAL A 115 3.77 -4.29 8.90
N ASP A 116 5.01 -4.73 8.66
CA ASP A 116 5.29 -5.80 7.72
C ASP A 116 4.48 -7.07 8.04
N GLY A 117 3.89 -7.66 7.01
CA GLY A 117 3.04 -8.85 7.10
C GLY A 117 1.57 -8.61 7.49
N ASP A 118 1.18 -7.40 7.89
CA ASP A 118 -0.21 -7.13 8.26
C ASP A 118 -1.17 -7.41 7.09
N THR A 119 -2.35 -7.98 7.38
CA THR A 119 -3.46 -8.01 6.43
C THR A 119 -4.21 -6.70 6.50
N VAL A 120 -4.26 -5.98 5.39
CA VAL A 120 -4.78 -4.62 5.31
C VAL A 120 -5.84 -4.50 4.22
N GLU A 121 -6.74 -3.54 4.44
CA GLU A 121 -7.64 -3.03 3.40
C GLU A 121 -7.06 -1.73 2.85
N VAL A 122 -6.97 -1.64 1.53
CA VAL A 122 -6.41 -0.48 0.81
C VAL A 122 -7.42 0.12 -0.16
N GLU A 123 -7.48 1.44 -0.19
CA GLU A 123 -8.19 2.21 -1.19
C GLU A 123 -7.23 2.61 -2.31
N ILE A 124 -7.57 2.29 -3.56
CA ILE A 124 -6.77 2.67 -4.73
C ILE A 124 -7.00 4.14 -5.05
N LEU A 125 -5.94 4.95 -4.94
CA LEU A 125 -5.97 6.38 -5.23
C LEU A 125 -5.69 6.67 -6.71
N ALA A 126 -4.84 5.85 -7.34
CA ALA A 126 -4.53 5.93 -8.76
C ALA A 126 -4.19 4.54 -9.32
N GLU A 127 -4.88 4.10 -10.38
CA GLU A 127 -4.58 2.81 -11.03
C GLU A 127 -3.27 2.83 -11.84
N ALA A 128 -2.75 4.03 -12.14
CA ALA A 128 -1.58 4.25 -12.98
C ALA A 128 -0.61 5.23 -12.33
N SER A 129 0.46 4.69 -11.75
CA SER A 129 1.67 5.45 -11.37
C SER A 129 2.91 4.78 -12.00
N PRO A 130 4.07 5.46 -12.04
CA PRO A 130 5.34 4.86 -12.49
C PRO A 130 5.72 3.57 -11.74
N LYS A 131 5.17 3.34 -10.54
CA LYS A 131 5.45 2.18 -9.68
C LYS A 131 4.31 1.15 -9.64
N GLY A 132 3.27 1.31 -10.46
CA GLY A 132 2.04 0.51 -10.41
C GLY A 132 0.88 1.26 -9.74
N PRO A 133 -0.22 0.58 -9.38
CA PRO A 133 -1.33 1.20 -8.66
C PRO A 133 -0.84 1.83 -7.34
N GLU A 134 -1.25 3.05 -7.04
CA GLU A 134 -0.98 3.73 -5.77
C GLU A 134 -2.24 3.72 -4.90
N GLY A 135 -2.07 3.46 -3.61
CA GLY A 135 -3.18 3.41 -2.66
C GLY A 135 -2.84 3.94 -1.28
N LYS A 136 -3.83 3.86 -0.39
CA LYS A 136 -3.66 4.12 1.05
C LYS A 136 -4.32 3.02 1.88
N VAL A 137 -3.73 2.71 3.03
CA VAL A 137 -4.32 1.79 4.00
C VAL A 137 -5.49 2.48 4.67
N VAL A 138 -6.68 1.89 4.54
CA VAL A 138 -7.90 2.37 5.21
C VAL A 138 -8.19 1.58 6.47
N ALA A 139 -7.79 0.31 6.57
CA ALA A 139 -7.94 -0.50 7.76
C ALA A 139 -6.85 -1.58 7.86
N ILE A 140 -6.54 -1.99 9.08
CA ILE A 140 -5.70 -3.15 9.36
C ILE A 140 -6.64 -4.23 9.86
N LEU A 141 -6.88 -5.23 9.02
CA LEU A 141 -7.88 -6.27 9.27
C LEU A 141 -7.34 -7.34 10.21
N LYS A 142 -6.06 -7.68 10.08
CA LYS A 142 -5.38 -8.65 10.92
C LYS A 142 -3.91 -8.24 11.08
N ARG A 143 -3.41 -8.27 12.32
CA ARG A 143 -1.99 -8.07 12.59
C ARG A 143 -1.20 -9.34 12.25
N SER A 144 -0.05 -9.19 11.61
CA SER A 144 0.88 -10.33 11.42
C SER A 144 1.40 -10.83 12.75
N ARG A 145 1.77 -9.88 13.61
CA ARG A 145 2.42 -10.13 14.89
C ARG A 145 1.71 -9.36 15.99
N THR A 146 1.61 -9.96 17.16
CA THR A 146 1.13 -9.31 18.39
C THR A 146 2.26 -9.04 19.37
N HIS A 147 3.45 -9.58 19.11
CA HIS A 147 4.65 -9.40 19.90
C HIS A 147 5.73 -8.69 19.07
N LEU A 148 6.70 -8.09 19.76
CA LEU A 148 7.84 -7.41 19.18
C LEU A 148 9.11 -7.84 19.90
N ALA A 149 10.13 -8.21 19.14
CA ALA A 149 11.49 -8.17 19.63
C ALA A 149 11.97 -6.72 19.68
N GLY A 150 12.69 -6.36 20.74
CA GLY A 150 13.30 -5.04 20.84
C GLY A 150 14.53 -5.01 21.73
N THR A 151 15.31 -3.95 21.56
CA THR A 151 16.51 -3.67 22.35
C THR A 151 16.27 -2.42 23.19
N ILE A 152 16.45 -2.53 24.50
CA ILE A 152 16.31 -1.40 25.43
C ILE A 152 17.38 -0.35 25.12
N LEU A 153 16.93 0.88 24.88
CA LEU A 153 17.80 2.03 24.60
C LEU A 153 18.06 2.87 25.84
N ARG A 154 17.06 3.04 26.69
CA ARG A 154 17.16 3.82 27.94
C ARG A 154 15.93 3.63 28.82
N LYS A 155 16.07 3.92 30.11
CA LYS A 155 14.96 4.06 31.07
C LYS A 155 14.50 5.52 31.16
N ILE A 156 13.19 5.74 31.15
CA ILE A 156 12.55 7.05 31.38
C ILE A 156 11.53 6.92 32.50
N LYS A 157 11.88 7.42 33.69
CA LYS A 157 11.05 7.37 34.90
C LYS A 157 10.57 5.94 35.22
N LYS A 158 9.36 5.57 34.80
CA LYS A 158 8.67 4.30 35.11
C LYS A 158 8.57 3.34 33.92
N HIS A 159 9.06 3.72 32.74
CA HIS A 159 9.05 2.88 31.54
C HIS A 159 10.43 2.91 30.86
N TYR A 160 10.58 2.08 29.84
CA TYR A 160 11.76 2.00 29.00
C TYR A 160 11.41 2.43 27.57
N ILE A 161 12.42 2.89 26.84
CA ILE A 161 12.33 3.08 25.40
C ILE A 161 13.14 1.98 24.73
N ALA A 162 12.53 1.28 23.79
CA ALA A 162 13.17 0.21 23.04
C ALA A 162 13.16 0.51 21.53
N TYR A 163 14.21 0.05 20.84
CA TYR A 163 14.22 -0.06 19.39
C TYR A 163 13.58 -1.40 19.00
N ALA A 164 12.60 -1.38 18.09
CA ALA A 164 12.00 -2.57 17.52
C ALA A 164 12.26 -2.60 16.00
N PRO A 165 13.06 -3.56 15.49
CA PRO A 165 13.39 -3.67 14.06
C PRO A 165 12.17 -3.65 13.13
N LEU A 166 11.08 -4.31 13.53
CA LEU A 166 9.81 -4.34 12.78
C LEU A 166 9.21 -2.94 12.53
N LEU A 167 9.45 -1.98 13.43
CA LEU A 167 8.96 -0.61 13.32
C LEU A 167 9.95 0.35 12.66
N GLY A 168 11.22 -0.05 12.61
CA GLY A 168 12.33 0.79 12.14
C GLY A 168 12.78 1.84 13.15
N VAL A 169 13.90 2.50 12.83
CA VAL A 169 14.60 3.43 13.74
C VAL A 169 13.81 4.71 14.06
N GLU A 170 12.88 5.10 13.20
CA GLU A 170 12.09 6.33 13.35
C GLU A 170 10.97 6.19 14.39
N LYS A 171 10.66 4.96 14.85
CA LYS A 171 9.49 4.67 15.71
C LYS A 171 9.91 3.84 16.94
N PRO A 172 10.38 4.50 18.01
CA PRO A 172 10.67 3.81 19.25
C PRO A 172 9.40 3.22 19.89
N VAL A 173 9.58 2.18 20.71
CA VAL A 173 8.53 1.53 21.49
C VAL A 173 8.64 1.95 22.95
N GLN A 174 7.53 2.33 23.55
CA GLN A 174 7.43 2.46 25.00
C GLN A 174 7.18 1.07 25.61
N VAL A 175 8.05 0.69 26.54
CA VAL A 175 8.08 -0.66 27.11
C VAL A 175 7.90 -0.59 28.62
N HIS A 176 6.96 -1.36 29.15
CA HIS A 176 6.76 -1.56 30.59
C HIS A 176 7.31 -2.93 30.99
N SER A 177 7.99 -2.98 32.12
CA SER A 177 8.56 -4.21 32.66
C SER A 177 8.40 -4.25 34.17
N LYS A 178 8.15 -5.46 34.70
CA LYS A 178 8.23 -5.73 36.15
C LYS A 178 9.67 -6.03 36.59
N LEU A 179 10.53 -6.37 35.64
CA LEU A 179 11.96 -6.59 35.85
C LEU A 179 12.70 -5.26 35.64
N GLU A 180 13.78 -5.08 36.38
CA GLU A 180 14.77 -4.06 36.05
C GLU A 180 15.51 -4.50 34.78
N LEU A 181 15.69 -3.57 33.85
CA LEU A 181 16.32 -3.80 32.55
C LEU A 181 17.43 -2.77 32.34
N GLU A 182 18.47 -3.19 31.64
CA GLU A 182 19.62 -2.34 31.32
C GLU A 182 19.61 -1.92 29.85
N GLU A 183 20.39 -0.88 29.54
CA GLU A 183 20.63 -0.50 28.16
C GLU A 183 21.32 -1.65 27.40
N GLY A 184 20.82 -1.96 26.21
CA GLY A 184 21.29 -3.10 25.42
C GLY A 184 20.56 -4.41 25.69
N ASP A 185 19.67 -4.50 26.68
CA ASP A 185 18.88 -5.71 26.90
C ASP A 185 17.96 -5.98 25.71
N ARG A 186 18.03 -7.21 25.20
CA ARG A 186 17.16 -7.74 24.15
C ARG A 186 15.97 -8.43 24.79
N VAL A 187 14.77 -7.97 24.45
CA VAL A 187 13.53 -8.37 25.09
C VAL A 187 12.48 -8.75 24.06
N ILE A 188 11.56 -9.64 24.47
CA ILE A 188 10.31 -9.90 23.77
C ILE A 188 9.19 -9.20 24.53
N CYS A 189 8.37 -8.45 23.79
CA CYS A 189 7.31 -7.62 24.34
C CYS A 189 5.97 -7.97 23.68
N GLN A 190 4.92 -8.10 24.49
CA GLN A 190 3.54 -8.15 24.01
C GLN A 190 3.02 -6.73 23.77
N VAL A 191 2.58 -6.43 22.55
CA VAL A 191 2.00 -5.11 22.23
C VAL A 191 0.66 -4.95 22.95
N LYS A 192 0.49 -3.86 23.68
CA LYS A 192 -0.77 -3.45 24.31
C LYS A 192 -1.55 -2.49 23.42
N THR A 193 -0.87 -1.52 22.82
CA THR A 193 -1.46 -0.65 21.80
C THR A 193 -0.42 -0.25 20.76
N TRP A 194 -0.85 -0.20 19.50
CA TRP A 194 0.00 0.23 18.38
C TRP A 194 0.11 1.75 18.25
N LYS A 195 -0.68 2.50 19.03
CA LYS A 195 -0.64 3.96 19.06
C LYS A 195 -1.21 4.47 20.38
N ASN A 196 -0.34 4.91 21.28
CA ASN A 196 -0.72 5.60 22.51
C ASN A 196 -1.00 7.10 22.24
N LYS A 197 -1.26 7.87 23.29
CA LYS A 197 -1.56 9.32 23.19
C LYS A 197 -0.42 10.14 22.58
N GLU A 198 0.80 9.65 22.69
CA GLU A 198 2.03 10.28 22.16
C GLU A 198 2.38 9.75 20.76
N GLY A 199 1.56 8.84 20.21
CA GLY A 199 1.78 8.25 18.89
C GLY A 199 2.76 7.08 18.87
N LEU A 200 3.21 6.59 20.03
CA LEU A 200 4.16 5.48 20.14
C LEU A 200 3.43 4.14 20.33
N VAL A 201 4.11 3.05 20.00
CA VAL A 201 3.67 1.70 20.36
C VAL A 201 3.95 1.49 21.85
N ASP A 202 2.97 0.95 22.57
CA ASP A 202 3.07 0.62 23.99
C ASP A 202 3.04 -0.90 24.16
N ALA A 203 4.02 -1.44 24.87
CA ALA A 203 4.21 -2.88 25.01
C ALA A 203 4.63 -3.27 26.43
N GLU A 204 4.35 -4.51 26.82
CA GLU A 204 4.77 -5.08 28.10
C GLU A 204 5.78 -6.21 27.86
N VAL A 205 6.90 -6.20 28.58
CA VAL A 205 7.91 -7.25 28.49
C VAL A 205 7.33 -8.58 28.95
N THR A 206 7.44 -9.59 28.09
CA THR A 206 7.09 -10.97 28.41
C THR A 206 8.33 -11.80 28.70
N ARG A 207 9.47 -11.50 28.07
CA ARG A 207 10.73 -12.22 28.27
C ARG A 207 11.94 -11.31 28.10
N ASN A 208 12.92 -11.41 29.00
CA ASN A 208 14.26 -10.88 28.77
C ASN A 208 15.14 -11.99 28.21
N ILE A 209 15.76 -11.77 27.05
CA ILE A 209 16.66 -12.73 26.40
C ILE A 209 18.08 -12.58 26.98
N GLY A 210 18.50 -11.35 27.27
CA GLY A 210 19.83 -11.02 27.79
C GLY A 210 20.37 -9.75 27.14
N ASN A 211 21.62 -9.41 27.45
CA ASN A 211 22.24 -8.18 26.97
C ASN A 211 22.92 -8.37 25.60
N ILE A 212 22.83 -7.38 24.71
CA ILE A 212 23.47 -7.37 23.39
C ILE A 212 25.00 -7.56 23.43
N SER A 213 25.64 -7.33 24.57
CA SER A 213 27.06 -7.58 24.77
C SER A 213 27.42 -9.07 24.92
N ASP A 214 26.44 -9.94 25.18
CA ASP A 214 26.62 -11.39 25.28
C ASP A 214 26.42 -12.06 23.92
N PRO A 215 27.48 -12.60 23.27
CA PRO A 215 27.35 -13.24 21.97
C PRO A 215 26.51 -14.52 22.00
N SER A 216 26.37 -15.16 23.16
CA SER A 216 25.66 -16.44 23.28
C SER A 216 24.16 -16.33 22.99
N ILE A 217 23.59 -15.12 23.10
CA ILE A 217 22.17 -14.86 22.88
C ILE A 217 21.83 -14.44 21.45
N ASP A 218 22.82 -14.24 20.57
CA ASP A 218 22.60 -13.71 19.22
C ASP A 218 21.66 -14.59 18.38
N ILE A 219 21.87 -15.91 18.44
CA ILE A 219 21.04 -16.88 17.72
C ILE A 219 19.61 -16.82 18.23
N GLN A 220 19.41 -16.87 19.55
CA GLN A 220 18.08 -16.85 20.14
C GLN A 220 17.35 -15.53 19.84
N ALA A 221 18.06 -14.40 19.89
CA ALA A 221 17.49 -13.11 19.55
C ALA A 221 17.06 -13.04 18.08
N ALA A 222 17.87 -13.54 17.16
CA ALA A 222 17.55 -13.56 15.73
C ALA A 222 16.35 -14.47 15.42
N VAL A 223 16.28 -15.66 16.04
CA VAL A 223 15.14 -16.58 15.88
C VAL A 223 13.83 -15.89 16.26
N GLU A 224 13.81 -15.18 17.39
CA GLU A 224 12.61 -14.50 17.87
C GLU A 224 12.28 -13.22 17.05
N GLU A 225 13.28 -12.44 16.66
CA GLU A 225 13.08 -11.22 15.85
C GLU A 225 12.46 -11.54 14.49
N PHE A 226 12.94 -12.59 13.84
CA PHE A 226 12.50 -12.99 12.51
C PHE A 226 11.36 -14.01 12.53
N GLU A 227 10.92 -14.48 13.71
CA GLU A 227 9.99 -15.62 13.86
C GLU A 227 10.44 -16.82 13.02
N LEU A 228 11.74 -17.14 13.08
CA LEU A 228 12.27 -18.30 12.36
C LEU A 228 11.64 -19.56 12.94
N PRO A 229 11.25 -20.53 12.09
CA PRO A 229 10.72 -21.79 12.57
C PRO A 229 11.72 -22.45 13.51
N ASP A 230 11.29 -22.69 14.75
CA ASP A 230 12.08 -23.42 15.72
C ASP A 230 11.92 -24.93 15.46
N GLY A 231 12.73 -25.44 14.54
CA GLY A 231 12.75 -26.84 14.15
C GLY A 231 11.91 -27.21 12.92
N PHE A 232 11.92 -28.50 12.60
CA PHE A 232 11.17 -29.06 11.49
C PHE A 232 9.71 -29.33 11.88
N THR A 233 8.79 -29.21 10.93
CA THR A 233 7.39 -29.60 11.17
C THR A 233 7.32 -31.08 11.56
N GLN A 234 6.32 -31.46 12.35
CA GLN A 234 6.12 -32.86 12.72
C GLN A 234 6.01 -33.75 11.48
N GLU A 235 5.37 -33.25 10.42
CA GLU A 235 5.27 -33.89 9.10
C GLU A 235 6.66 -34.17 8.50
N ALA A 236 7.56 -33.19 8.49
CA ALA A 236 8.92 -33.37 7.97
C ALA A 236 9.75 -34.33 8.82
N ILE A 237 9.55 -34.33 10.15
CA ILE A 237 10.21 -35.28 11.06
C ILE A 237 9.68 -36.71 10.82
N ASP A 238 8.37 -36.87 10.64
CA ASP A 238 7.74 -38.16 10.42
C ASP A 238 8.12 -38.73 9.04
N GLU A 239 8.23 -37.89 8.01
CA GLU A 239 8.79 -38.26 6.71
C GLU A 239 10.26 -38.70 6.83
N ALA A 240 11.10 -37.92 7.52
CA ALA A 240 12.50 -38.28 7.72
C ALA A 240 12.66 -39.65 8.42
N LYS A 241 11.84 -39.94 9.43
CA LYS A 241 11.80 -41.26 10.11
C LYS A 241 11.35 -42.40 9.21
N GLN A 242 10.59 -42.15 8.15
CA GLN A 242 10.22 -43.17 7.17
C GLN A 242 11.40 -43.54 6.25
N TYR A 243 12.42 -42.68 6.14
CA TYR A 243 13.57 -42.87 5.25
C TYR A 243 14.91 -43.12 5.97
N GLY A 244 14.98 -43.11 7.31
CA GLY A 244 16.16 -43.56 8.08
C GLY A 244 16.34 -42.91 9.45
#